data_AF-A0A173Z3I2-F1
#
_entry.id   AF-A0A173Z3I2-F1
#
_cell.length_a   1.000
_cell.length_b   1.000
_cell.length_c   1.000
_cell.angle_alpha   90.00
_cell.angle_beta   90.00
_cell.angle_gamma   90.00
#
_symmetry.space_group_name_H-M   'P 1'
#
loop_
_entity.id
_entity.type
_entity.pdbx_description
1 polymer ?
#
loop_
_entity_poly.entity_id
_entity_poly.type
_entity_poly.pdbx_seq_one_letter_code
_entity_poly.pdbx_strand_id
1 'polypeptide(L)'
;MLCLPAFNIGAFCLPFVQSFLPAMGSVTACMFDVGNSIMCTGGTYAFVAEYTAASGSKKGIDLKSFAKRLITSPPLVAYVVMFILAVANIDTPPVILTLIEPMAKANTFVAMLMLGLLFHIEFKKEYMGEIFKLIGIRHIFAAVCAVIFYFVLPFDLVIRQTLVLLCFAPMSAVAPAYTGMCGGDEGMASCANSVSILCSLVVITALLAIMGLY
;
A
#
# COMPACT_ATOMS: atom_id res chain seq x y z
N MET A 1 7.27 -16.91 7.28
CA MET A 1 7.10 -15.46 7.46
C MET A 1 5.77 -15.02 6.87
N LEU A 2 5.02 -14.20 7.62
CA LEU A 2 3.69 -13.71 7.26
C LEU A 2 3.71 -12.45 6.38
N CYS A 3 4.88 -12.02 5.91
CA CYS A 3 5.10 -10.69 5.38
C CYS A 3 4.71 -10.50 3.89
N LEU A 4 4.41 -11.59 3.18
CA LEU A 4 4.22 -11.58 1.73
C LEU A 4 3.01 -10.79 1.19
N PRO A 5 1.82 -10.80 1.82
CA PRO A 5 0.61 -10.44 1.11
C PRO A 5 0.16 -8.99 1.39
N ALA A 6 0.58 -8.38 2.50
CA ALA A 6 0.21 -7.00 2.82
C ALA A 6 1.22 -5.97 2.28
N PHE A 7 0.73 -4.94 1.59
CA PHE A 7 1.53 -3.86 0.99
C PHE A 7 1.48 -2.58 1.83
N ASN A 8 2.57 -1.82 1.86
CA ASN A 8 2.59 -0.49 2.47
C ASN A 8 2.20 0.59 1.46
N ILE A 9 0.91 0.65 1.11
CA ILE A 9 0.45 1.61 0.09
C ILE A 9 0.29 2.99 0.69
N GLY A 10 -0.44 3.10 1.80
CA GLY A 10 -0.77 4.39 2.41
C GLY A 10 0.45 5.19 2.86
N ALA A 11 1.45 4.55 3.49
CA ALA A 11 2.62 5.28 3.95
C ALA A 11 3.71 5.39 2.87
N PHE A 12 3.77 4.48 1.89
CA PHE A 12 4.85 4.48 0.89
C PHE A 12 4.42 4.79 -0.54
N CYS A 13 3.55 4.01 -1.17
CA CYS A 13 3.23 4.26 -2.59
C CYS A 13 2.38 5.50 -2.83
N LEU A 14 1.46 5.83 -1.92
CA LEU A 14 0.52 6.94 -2.09
C LEU A 14 1.22 8.31 -2.22
N PRO A 15 2.28 8.64 -1.45
CA PRO A 15 3.12 9.82 -1.69
C PRO A 15 3.73 9.87 -3.10
N PHE A 16 4.28 8.76 -3.61
CA PHE A 16 4.85 8.70 -4.96
C PHE A 16 3.77 8.93 -6.02
N VAL A 17 2.62 8.29 -5.87
CA VAL A 17 1.49 8.46 -6.79
C VAL A 17 0.98 9.91 -6.76
N GLN A 18 0.89 10.54 -5.59
CA GLN A 18 0.50 11.95 -5.47
C GLN A 18 1.53 12.93 -6.05
N SER A 19 2.81 12.54 -6.11
CA SER A 19 3.88 13.37 -6.65
C SER A 19 3.96 13.33 -8.16
N PHE A 20 3.76 12.16 -8.75
CA PHE A 20 4.09 11.90 -10.17
C PHE A 20 2.88 11.57 -11.06
N LEU A 21 1.73 11.27 -10.48
CA LEU A 21 0.50 10.95 -11.23
C LEU A 21 -0.60 11.98 -10.95
N PRO A 22 -1.51 12.22 -11.91
CA PRO A 22 -2.66 13.09 -11.70
C PRO A 22 -3.60 12.53 -10.61
N ALA A 23 -4.54 13.35 -10.15
CA ALA A 23 -5.45 13.02 -9.04
C ALA A 23 -6.12 11.62 -9.15
N MET A 24 -6.43 11.17 -10.37
CA MET A 24 -6.98 9.84 -10.63
C MET A 24 -6.07 8.68 -10.19
N GLY A 25 -4.75 8.87 -10.22
CA GLY A 25 -3.81 7.89 -9.66
C GLY A 25 -3.95 7.78 -8.15
N SER A 26 -4.03 8.92 -7.45
CA SER A 26 -4.21 8.93 -5.99
C SER A 26 -5.50 8.26 -5.56
N VAL A 27 -6.59 8.45 -6.33
CA VAL A 27 -7.87 7.75 -6.14
C VAL A 27 -7.66 6.24 -6.24
N THR A 28 -7.00 5.80 -7.31
CA THR A 28 -6.77 4.38 -7.59
C THR A 28 -5.94 3.73 -6.49
N ALA A 29 -4.91 4.42 -6.00
CA ALA A 29 -4.09 3.96 -4.88
C ALA A 29 -4.89 3.82 -3.58
N CYS A 30 -5.73 4.80 -3.24
CA CYS A 30 -6.62 4.73 -2.08
C CYS A 30 -7.61 3.56 -2.19
N MET A 31 -8.22 3.34 -3.37
CA MET A 31 -9.18 2.25 -3.58
C MET A 31 -8.50 0.89 -3.45
N PHE A 32 -7.29 0.76 -3.98
CA PHE A 32 -6.49 -0.45 -3.82
C PHE A 32 -6.07 -0.67 -2.35
N ASP A 33 -5.72 0.39 -1.61
CA ASP A 33 -5.37 0.30 -0.19
C ASP A 33 -6.54 -0.13 0.69
N VAL A 34 -7.78 0.26 0.35
CA VAL A 34 -8.98 -0.26 1.02
C VAL A 34 -9.08 -1.78 0.87
N GLY A 35 -8.78 -2.35 -0.30
CA GLY A 35 -8.71 -3.79 -0.50
C GLY A 35 -7.56 -4.43 0.28
N ASN A 36 -6.36 -3.86 0.19
CA ASN A 36 -5.18 -4.27 0.94
C ASN A 36 -5.37 -4.19 2.46
N SER A 37 -6.28 -3.34 2.94
CA SER A 37 -6.58 -3.22 4.36
C SER A 37 -6.99 -4.57 4.96
N ILE A 38 -7.70 -5.45 4.24
CA ILE A 38 -8.07 -6.80 4.70
C ILE A 38 -6.82 -7.57 5.12
N MET A 39 -5.80 -7.53 4.27
CA MET A 39 -4.54 -8.23 4.44
C MET A 39 -3.72 -7.61 5.58
N CYS A 40 -3.78 -6.28 5.73
CA CYS A 40 -3.18 -5.51 6.84
C CYS A 40 -3.94 -5.60 8.18
N THR A 41 -5.24 -5.96 8.22
CA THR A 41 -6.03 -6.01 9.47
C THR A 41 -5.92 -7.34 10.20
N GLY A 42 -5.09 -8.26 9.71
CA GLY A 42 -4.98 -9.61 10.24
C GLY A 42 -5.80 -10.65 9.48
N GLY A 43 -6.29 -10.38 8.27
CA GLY A 43 -6.81 -11.45 7.39
C GLY A 43 -5.73 -12.49 7.06
N THR A 44 -4.50 -12.03 6.85
CA THR A 44 -3.33 -12.91 6.67
C THR A 44 -3.00 -13.68 7.95
N TYR A 45 -3.06 -13.02 9.11
CA TYR A 45 -2.85 -13.65 10.41
C TYR A 45 -3.92 -14.72 10.68
N ALA A 46 -5.19 -14.41 10.41
CA ALA A 46 -6.33 -15.34 10.54
C ALA A 46 -6.11 -16.61 9.71
N PHE A 47 -5.76 -16.44 8.43
CA PHE A 47 -5.57 -17.55 7.50
C PHE A 47 -4.41 -18.47 7.91
N VAL A 48 -3.31 -17.90 8.40
CA VAL A 48 -2.14 -18.68 8.82
C VAL A 48 -2.29 -19.24 10.23
N ALA A 49 -2.96 -18.54 11.15
CA ALA A 49 -3.30 -19.08 12.46
C ALA A 49 -4.30 -20.25 12.36
N GLU A 50 -5.12 -20.29 11.32
CA GLU A 50 -5.99 -21.43 11.01
C GLU A 50 -5.22 -22.62 10.43
N TYR A 51 -4.24 -22.38 9.56
CA TYR A 51 -3.41 -23.43 8.96
C TYR A 51 -2.28 -23.93 9.86
N THR A 52 -1.83 -23.09 10.80
CA THR A 52 -0.79 -23.41 11.77
C THR A 52 -1.49 -23.55 13.13
N ALA A 53 -1.80 -24.79 13.52
CA ALA A 53 -2.53 -25.15 14.75
C ALA A 53 -1.86 -24.71 16.09
N ALA A 54 -0.92 -23.78 16.07
CA ALA A 54 -0.05 -23.38 17.18
C ALA A 54 -0.56 -22.16 17.98
N SER A 55 -1.69 -21.56 17.65
CA SER A 55 -2.28 -20.53 18.50
C SER A 55 -3.80 -20.56 18.45
N GLY A 56 -4.40 -20.95 19.58
CA GLY A 56 -5.84 -21.07 19.83
C GLY A 56 -6.64 -19.76 19.74
N SER A 57 -6.20 -18.77 18.97
CA SER A 57 -6.95 -17.54 18.70
C SER A 57 -7.66 -17.65 17.36
N LYS A 58 -8.88 -18.19 17.41
CA LYS A 58 -9.88 -18.12 16.33
C LYS A 58 -10.30 -16.67 16.11
N LYS A 59 -9.48 -15.87 15.44
CA LYS A 59 -9.93 -14.63 14.81
C LYS A 59 -10.01 -14.92 13.32
N GLY A 60 -11.16 -15.43 12.87
CA GLY A 60 -11.48 -15.47 11.45
C GLY A 60 -11.48 -14.05 10.87
N ILE A 61 -11.60 -13.93 9.55
CA ILE A 61 -11.71 -12.63 8.87
C ILE A 61 -12.86 -11.85 9.51
N ASP A 62 -12.52 -10.80 10.27
CA ASP A 62 -13.51 -10.00 10.99
C ASP A 62 -14.19 -9.06 10.00
N LEU A 63 -15.19 -9.58 9.27
CA LEU A 63 -15.98 -8.83 8.29
C LEU A 63 -16.57 -7.55 8.88
N LYS A 64 -16.86 -7.53 10.18
CA LYS A 64 -17.35 -6.34 10.88
C LYS A 64 -16.26 -5.28 10.99
N SER A 65 -15.03 -5.68 11.29
CA SER A 65 -13.87 -4.77 11.26
C SER A 65 -13.55 -4.26 9.85
N PHE A 66 -13.71 -5.10 8.83
CA PHE A 66 -13.52 -4.70 7.43
C PHE A 66 -14.58 -3.69 6.99
N ALA A 67 -15.87 -3.97 7.21
CA ALA A 67 -16.95 -3.04 6.91
C ALA A 67 -16.78 -1.71 7.67
N LYS A 68 -16.39 -1.77 8.95
CA LYS A 68 -16.07 -0.58 9.73
C LYS A 68 -14.90 0.20 9.13
N ARG A 69 -13.82 -0.46 8.72
CA ARG A 69 -12.68 0.18 8.06
C ARG A 69 -13.04 0.80 6.71
N LEU A 70 -13.87 0.13 5.92
CA LEU A 70 -14.35 0.64 4.64
C LEU A 70 -15.12 1.96 4.87
N ILE A 71 -16.08 1.97 5.81
CA ILE A 71 -16.89 3.15 6.15
C ILE A 71 -16.06 4.23 6.88
N THR A 72 -15.01 3.86 7.62
CA THR A 72 -14.15 4.82 8.34
C THR A 72 -12.99 5.32 7.47
N SER A 73 -12.78 4.78 6.26
CA SER A 73 -11.69 5.17 5.37
C SER A 73 -11.91 6.62 4.90
N PRO A 74 -11.07 7.58 5.32
CA PRO A 74 -11.28 8.99 4.98
C PRO A 74 -11.36 9.25 3.47
N PRO A 75 -10.52 8.61 2.62
CA PRO A 75 -10.64 8.73 1.17
C PRO A 75 -11.99 8.22 0.65
N LEU A 76 -12.43 7.04 1.08
CA LEU A 76 -13.67 6.44 0.57
C LEU A 76 -14.89 7.29 0.93
N VAL A 77 -14.96 7.78 2.17
CA VAL A 77 -16.03 8.68 2.61
C VAL A 77 -16.01 9.99 1.82
N ALA A 78 -14.84 10.61 1.65
CA ALA A 78 -14.71 11.84 0.87
C ALA A 78 -15.21 11.64 -0.57
N TYR A 79 -14.87 10.53 -1.23
CA TYR A 79 -15.37 10.23 -2.57
C TYR A 79 -16.88 10.02 -2.62
N VAL A 80 -17.44 9.26 -1.68
CA VAL A 80 -18.89 9.01 -1.64
C VAL A 80 -19.64 10.34 -1.42
N VAL A 81 -19.15 11.19 -0.52
CA VAL A 81 -19.74 12.53 -0.29
C VAL A 81 -19.64 13.40 -1.54
N MET A 82 -18.46 13.47 -2.17
CA MET A 82 -18.27 14.25 -3.41
C MET A 82 -19.12 13.72 -4.56
N PHE A 83 -19.29 12.40 -4.67
CA PHE A 83 -20.16 11.78 -5.66
C PHE A 83 -21.64 12.14 -5.42
N ILE A 84 -22.11 12.10 -4.17
CA ILE A 84 -23.48 12.51 -3.82
C ILE A 84 -23.71 13.99 -4.16
N LEU A 85 -22.75 14.88 -3.84
CA LEU A 85 -22.82 16.29 -4.19
C LEU A 85 -22.85 16.51 -5.71
N ALA A 86 -22.02 15.78 -6.46
CA ALA A 86 -21.98 15.84 -7.92
C ALA A 86 -23.30 15.37 -8.56
N VAL A 87 -23.88 14.26 -8.08
CA VAL A 87 -25.19 13.78 -8.56
C VAL A 87 -26.31 14.76 -8.21
N ALA A 88 -26.22 15.42 -7.06
CA ALA A 88 -27.16 16.47 -6.64
C ALA A 88 -26.98 17.80 -7.39
N ASN A 89 -26.01 17.93 -8.31
CA ASN A 89 -25.63 19.19 -8.97
C ASN A 89 -25.34 20.34 -7.98
N ILE A 90 -24.82 20.01 -6.80
CA ILE A 90 -24.39 21.01 -5.82
C ILE A 90 -22.92 21.28 -6.08
N ASP A 91 -22.63 22.42 -6.70
CA ASP A 91 -21.25 22.87 -6.86
C ASP A 91 -20.60 23.09 -5.50
N THR A 92 -19.43 22.49 -5.29
CA THR A 92 -18.63 22.77 -4.10
C THR A 92 -18.25 24.25 -4.08
N PRO A 93 -18.60 25.00 -3.00
CA PRO A 93 -18.31 26.42 -2.91
C PRO A 93 -16.82 26.70 -3.17
N PRO A 94 -16.46 27.66 -4.04
CA PRO A 94 -15.07 27.94 -4.38
C PRO A 94 -14.22 28.33 -3.16
N VAL A 95 -14.85 28.85 -2.10
CA VAL A 95 -14.22 29.15 -0.81
C VAL A 95 -13.62 27.90 -0.15
N ILE A 96 -14.25 26.74 -0.29
CA ILE A 96 -13.74 25.49 0.28
C ILE A 96 -12.52 25.01 -0.50
N LEU A 97 -12.57 25.11 -1.84
CA LEU A 97 -11.47 24.71 -2.70
C LEU A 97 -10.22 25.57 -2.49
N THR A 98 -10.37 26.90 -2.38
CA THR A 98 -9.23 27.80 -2.14
C THR A 98 -8.56 27.59 -0.79
N LEU A 99 -9.29 27.12 0.23
CA LEU A 99 -8.73 26.77 1.53
C LEU A 99 -8.04 25.40 1.53
N ILE A 100 -8.55 24.42 0.78
CA ILE A 100 -8.02 23.04 0.76
C ILE A 100 -6.84 22.91 -0.20
N GLU A 101 -6.81 23.65 -1.31
CA GLU A 101 -5.78 23.50 -2.35
C GLU A 101 -4.33 23.62 -1.82
N PRO A 102 -3.98 24.59 -0.95
CA PRO A 102 -2.62 24.67 -0.38
C PRO A 102 -2.30 23.45 0.49
N MET A 103 -3.27 22.98 1.28
CA MET A 103 -3.11 21.78 2.13
C MET A 103 -2.92 20.53 1.28
N ALA A 104 -3.66 20.39 0.18
CA ALA A 104 -3.53 19.29 -0.75
C ALA A 104 -2.14 19.26 -1.42
N LYS A 105 -1.62 20.43 -1.83
CA LYS A 105 -0.25 20.55 -2.40
C LYS A 105 0.82 20.24 -1.35
N ALA A 106 0.62 20.63 -0.09
CA ALA A 106 1.54 20.33 1.00
C ALA A 106 1.55 18.83 1.39
N ASN A 107 0.44 18.11 1.18
CA ASN A 107 0.33 16.70 1.56
C ASN A 107 1.43 15.84 0.92
N THR A 108 1.73 16.07 -0.35
CA THR A 108 2.78 15.34 -1.06
C THR A 108 4.15 15.51 -0.40
N PHE A 109 4.51 16.76 -0.04
CA PHE A 109 5.78 17.04 0.64
C PHE A 109 5.84 16.40 2.03
N VAL A 110 4.79 16.56 2.83
CA VAL A 110 4.72 15.99 4.19
C VAL A 110 4.76 14.47 4.16
N ALA A 111 4.08 13.85 3.19
CA ALA A 111 4.04 12.40 3.08
C ALA A 111 5.38 11.81 2.59
N MET A 112 6.09 12.52 1.70
CA MET A 112 7.47 12.18 1.33
C MET A 112 8.48 12.40 2.47
N LEU A 113 8.28 13.41 3.31
CA LEU A 113 9.08 13.62 4.52
C LEU A 113 8.85 12.48 5.54
N MET A 114 7.58 12.11 5.77
CA MET A 114 7.21 11.01 6.65
C MET A 114 7.81 9.68 6.17
N LEU A 115 7.89 9.48 4.86
CA LEU A 115 8.61 8.35 4.26
C LEU A 115 10.08 8.30 4.63
N GLY A 116 10.77 9.43 4.56
CA GLY A 116 12.17 9.55 4.98
C GLY A 116 12.35 9.27 6.48
N LEU A 117 11.38 9.64 7.32
CA LEU A 117 11.41 9.41 8.76
C LEU A 117 11.08 7.97 9.16
N LEU A 118 10.16 7.31 8.44
CA LEU A 118 9.82 5.89 8.62
C LEU A 118 10.97 4.94 8.24
N PHE A 119 12.03 5.47 7.63
CA PHE A 119 13.20 4.72 7.22
C PHE A 119 14.07 4.33 8.43
N HIS A 120 13.76 3.19 9.05
CA HIS A 120 14.60 2.60 10.09
C HIS A 120 15.44 1.45 9.50
N ILE A 121 16.75 1.65 9.46
CA ILE A 121 17.71 0.62 9.04
C ILE A 121 18.07 -0.27 10.24
N GLU A 122 17.70 -1.54 10.17
CA GLU A 122 18.26 -2.61 11.01
C GLU A 122 18.77 -3.73 10.11
N PHE A 123 20.04 -3.64 9.65
CA PHE A 123 20.64 -4.68 8.82
C PHE A 123 21.29 -5.77 9.69
N LYS A 124 20.78 -7.00 9.60
CA LYS A 124 21.45 -8.20 10.13
C LYS A 124 21.86 -9.12 8.97
N LYS A 125 23.16 -9.32 8.78
CA LYS A 125 23.75 -10.13 7.67
C LYS A 125 23.32 -11.60 7.70
N GLU A 126 23.00 -12.12 8.88
CA GLU A 126 22.64 -13.52 9.15
C GLU A 126 21.41 -13.98 8.35
N TYR A 127 20.54 -13.06 7.95
CA TYR A 127 19.23 -13.36 7.38
C TYR A 127 19.09 -12.95 5.91
N MET A 128 20.13 -12.38 5.29
CA MET A 128 20.04 -11.79 3.96
C MET A 128 19.69 -12.79 2.85
N GLY A 129 20.17 -14.04 2.94
CA GLY A 129 19.92 -15.05 1.91
C GLY A 129 18.43 -15.38 1.74
N GLU A 130 17.70 -15.52 2.85
CA GLU A 130 16.26 -15.77 2.82
C GLU A 130 15.46 -14.53 2.41
N ILE A 131 15.89 -13.34 2.86
CA ILE A 131 15.27 -12.07 2.49
C ILE A 131 15.35 -11.82 0.98
N PHE A 132 16.51 -12.08 0.35
CA PHE A 132 16.67 -11.94 -1.10
C PHE A 132 15.77 -12.91 -1.88
N LYS A 133 15.64 -14.15 -1.43
CA LYS A 133 14.73 -15.12 -2.05
C LYS A 133 13.28 -14.66 -1.97
N LEU A 134 12.88 -14.11 -0.82
CA LEU A 134 11.52 -13.62 -0.56
C LEU A 134 11.19 -12.37 -1.40
N ILE A 135 12.10 -11.38 -1.42
CA ILE A 135 11.96 -10.17 -2.24
C ILE A 135 11.98 -10.51 -3.73
N GLY A 136 12.81 -11.48 -4.14
CA GLY A 136 12.89 -11.95 -5.53
C GLY A 136 11.59 -12.57 -6.00
N ILE A 137 11.01 -13.51 -5.25
CA ILE A 137 9.70 -14.12 -5.58
C ILE A 137 8.62 -13.04 -5.66
N ARG A 138 8.63 -12.08 -4.72
CA ARG A 138 7.67 -10.98 -4.69
C ARG A 138 7.80 -10.07 -5.92
N HIS A 139 9.01 -9.71 -6.32
CA HIS A 139 9.23 -8.88 -7.52
C HIS A 139 8.88 -9.62 -8.80
N ILE A 140 9.15 -10.92 -8.88
CA ILE A 140 8.73 -11.74 -10.03
C ILE A 140 7.20 -11.77 -10.12
N PHE A 141 6.50 -12.02 -9.01
CA PHE A 141 5.04 -12.01 -8.99
C PHE A 141 4.48 -10.61 -9.31
N ALA A 142 5.07 -9.56 -8.74
CA ALA A 142 4.71 -8.18 -9.04
C ALA A 142 4.91 -7.84 -10.52
N ALA A 143 5.98 -8.30 -11.15
CA ALA A 143 6.23 -8.11 -12.57
C ALA A 143 5.18 -8.81 -13.44
N VAL A 144 4.81 -10.05 -13.10
CA VAL A 144 3.74 -10.78 -13.79
C VAL A 144 2.40 -10.05 -13.64
N CYS A 145 2.03 -9.65 -12.42
CA CYS A 145 0.81 -8.88 -12.17
C CYS A 145 0.82 -7.53 -12.88
N ALA A 146 1.95 -6.83 -12.92
CA ALA A 146 2.12 -5.55 -13.62
C ALA A 146 1.88 -5.71 -15.13
N VAL A 147 2.44 -6.74 -15.75
CA VAL A 147 2.23 -7.04 -17.18
C VAL A 147 0.75 -7.35 -17.45
N ILE A 148 0.11 -8.14 -16.59
CA ILE A 148 -1.33 -8.45 -16.70
C ILE A 148 -2.16 -7.16 -16.58
N PHE A 149 -1.90 -6.33 -15.58
CA PHE A 149 -2.63 -5.07 -15.38
C PHE A 149 -2.38 -4.06 -16.50
N TYR A 150 -1.20 -4.06 -17.12
CA TYR A 150 -0.93 -3.14 -18.22
C TYR A 150 -1.63 -3.57 -19.52
N PHE A 151 -1.63 -4.86 -19.85
CA PHE A 151 -2.15 -5.38 -21.13
C PHE A 151 -3.60 -5.85 -21.11
N VAL A 152 -4.12 -6.37 -20.00
CA VAL A 152 -5.45 -7.00 -19.93
C VAL A 152 -6.55 -6.03 -19.49
N LEU A 153 -6.21 -5.02 -18.67
CA LEU A 153 -7.20 -4.13 -18.08
C LEU A 153 -7.62 -3.04 -19.07
N PRO A 154 -8.91 -2.90 -19.45
CA PRO A 154 -9.39 -1.88 -20.37
C PRO A 154 -9.59 -0.51 -19.70
N PHE A 155 -8.68 -0.13 -18.80
CA PHE A 155 -8.75 1.14 -18.06
C PHE A 155 -7.87 2.21 -18.68
N ASP A 156 -8.04 3.45 -18.25
CA ASP A 156 -7.20 4.57 -18.66
C ASP A 156 -5.74 4.37 -18.25
N LEU A 157 -4.80 4.97 -18.99
CA LEU A 157 -3.36 4.79 -18.83
C LEU A 157 -2.92 5.11 -17.40
N VAL A 158 -3.48 6.17 -16.79
CA VAL A 158 -3.18 6.60 -15.42
C VAL A 158 -3.52 5.50 -14.39
N ILE A 159 -4.67 4.83 -14.55
CA ILE A 159 -5.10 3.76 -13.64
C ILE A 159 -4.14 2.57 -13.78
N ARG A 160 -3.80 2.18 -15.00
CA ARG A 160 -2.86 1.07 -15.25
C ARG A 160 -1.47 1.36 -14.68
N GLN A 161 -0.94 2.56 -14.93
CA GLN A 161 0.35 2.99 -14.39
C GLN A 161 0.34 2.96 -12.86
N THR A 162 -0.73 3.46 -12.23
CA THR A 162 -0.86 3.42 -10.78
C THR A 162 -0.87 1.99 -10.24
N LEU A 163 -1.64 1.08 -10.84
CA LEU A 163 -1.69 -0.33 -10.43
C LEU A 163 -0.33 -1.02 -10.56
N VAL A 164 0.43 -0.70 -11.61
CA VAL A 164 1.81 -1.18 -11.78
C VAL A 164 2.69 -0.69 -10.61
N LEU A 165 2.66 0.60 -10.27
CA LEU A 165 3.44 1.13 -9.14
C LEU A 165 3.07 0.46 -7.82
N LEU A 166 1.78 0.21 -7.59
CA LEU A 166 1.28 -0.45 -6.39
C LEU A 166 1.72 -1.92 -6.27
N CYS A 167 1.89 -2.63 -7.39
CA CYS A 167 2.39 -4.01 -7.38
C CYS A 167 3.82 -4.10 -6.83
N PHE A 168 4.63 -3.05 -7.07
CA PHE A 168 5.99 -2.94 -6.56
C PHE A 168 6.07 -2.24 -5.20
N ALA A 169 4.95 -2.07 -4.49
CA ALA A 169 4.94 -1.50 -3.15
C ALA A 169 5.72 -2.38 -2.15
N PRO A 170 6.39 -1.80 -1.14
CA PRO A 170 7.11 -2.55 -0.12
C PRO A 170 6.16 -3.28 0.84
N MET A 171 6.72 -4.13 1.69
CA MET A 171 5.94 -4.90 2.66
C MET A 171 5.28 -3.96 3.67
N SER A 172 4.14 -4.36 4.21
CA SER A 172 3.42 -3.56 5.20
C SER A 172 4.18 -3.45 6.53
N ALA A 173 4.13 -2.27 7.15
CA ALA A 173 4.78 -2.00 8.44
C ALA A 173 4.25 -2.87 9.60
N VAL A 174 3.07 -3.47 9.45
CA VAL A 174 2.48 -4.39 10.44
C VAL A 174 2.96 -5.83 10.30
N ALA A 175 3.71 -6.15 9.24
CA ALA A 175 4.18 -7.52 8.98
C ALA A 175 5.12 -8.10 10.05
N PRO A 176 6.06 -7.35 10.65
CA PRO A 176 6.89 -7.85 11.75
C PRO A 176 6.06 -8.17 13.00
N ALA A 177 5.11 -7.28 13.36
CA ALA A 177 4.24 -7.48 14.52
C ALA A 177 3.39 -8.75 14.41
N TYR A 178 2.78 -9.02 13.25
CA TYR A 178 2.03 -10.27 13.03
C TYR A 178 2.92 -11.50 12.97
N THR A 179 4.16 -11.38 12.49
CA THR A 179 5.11 -12.48 12.50
C THR A 179 5.48 -12.87 13.94
N GLY A 180 5.68 -11.89 14.82
CA GLY A 180 5.88 -12.09 16.25
C GLY A 180 4.71 -12.74 16.97
N MET A 181 3.50 -12.25 16.70
CA MET A 181 2.26 -12.83 17.26
C MET A 181 2.05 -14.30 16.87
N CYS A 182 2.61 -14.76 15.73
CA CYS A 182 2.58 -16.15 15.30
C CYS A 182 3.79 -16.99 15.76
N GLY A 183 4.65 -16.45 16.63
CA GLY A 183 5.85 -17.14 17.11
C GLY A 183 7.00 -17.22 16.09
N GLY A 184 6.99 -16.37 15.06
CA GLY A 184 8.07 -16.25 14.10
C GLY A 184 9.13 -15.22 14.52
N ASP A 185 10.25 -15.16 13.78
CA ASP A 185 11.33 -14.21 14.03
C ASP A 185 10.94 -12.78 13.58
N GLU A 186 10.59 -11.94 14.57
CA GLU A 186 10.26 -10.52 14.37
C GLU A 186 11.43 -9.71 13.78
N GLY A 187 12.66 -10.01 14.20
CA GLY A 187 13.86 -9.30 13.76
C GLY A 187 14.15 -9.56 12.28
N MET A 188 13.97 -10.82 11.86
CA MET A 188 14.11 -11.22 10.47
C MET A 188 13.02 -10.58 9.59
N ALA A 189 11.77 -10.49 10.07
CA ALA A 189 10.67 -9.85 9.37
C ALA A 189 10.83 -8.32 9.27
N SER A 190 11.34 -7.67 10.32
CA SER A 190 11.67 -6.24 10.34
C SER A 190 12.78 -5.91 9.33
N CYS A 191 13.87 -6.68 9.35
CA CYS A 191 14.96 -6.53 8.39
C CYS A 191 14.48 -6.73 6.94
N ALA A 192 13.60 -7.71 6.71
CA ALA A 192 13.01 -7.94 5.39
C ALA A 192 12.17 -6.75 4.92
N ASN A 193 11.40 -6.13 5.82
CA ASN A 193 10.61 -4.94 5.53
C ASN A 193 11.49 -3.76 5.08
N SER A 194 12.55 -3.44 5.82
CA SER A 194 13.45 -2.34 5.48
C SER A 194 14.18 -2.56 4.15
N VAL A 195 14.66 -3.79 3.87
CA VAL A 195 15.28 -4.12 2.57
C VAL A 195 14.27 -4.02 1.43
N SER A 196 13.02 -4.44 1.67
CA SER A 196 11.95 -4.32 0.68
C SER A 196 11.64 -2.86 0.35
N ILE A 197 11.67 -1.95 1.33
CA ILE A 197 11.48 -0.51 1.10
C ILE A 197 12.57 0.03 0.17
N LEU A 198 13.84 -0.30 0.42
CA LEU A 198 14.96 0.14 -0.43
C LEU A 198 14.84 -0.39 -1.86
N CYS A 199 14.57 -1.68 -2.02
CA CYS A 199 14.41 -2.28 -3.34
C CYS A 199 13.22 -1.66 -4.09
N SER A 200 12.09 -1.48 -3.41
CA SER A 200 10.89 -0.86 -3.99
C SER A 200 11.13 0.60 -4.36
N LEU A 201 11.90 1.35 -3.56
CA LEU A 201 12.25 2.75 -3.86
C LEU A 201 13.06 2.83 -5.16
N VAL A 202 14.08 1.99 -5.33
CA VAL A 202 14.87 1.95 -6.57
C VAL A 202 14.01 1.54 -7.77
N VAL A 203 13.19 0.50 -7.61
CA VAL A 203 12.33 -0.02 -8.69
C VAL A 203 11.24 0.98 -9.08
N ILE A 204 10.53 1.57 -8.13
CA ILE A 204 9.49 2.59 -8.40
C ILE A 204 10.12 3.82 -9.06
N THR A 205 11.28 4.28 -8.58
CA THR A 205 11.98 5.42 -9.19
C THR A 205 12.38 5.10 -10.63
N ALA A 206 12.91 3.91 -10.90
CA ALA A 206 13.25 3.47 -12.26
C ALA A 206 12.00 3.34 -13.15
N LEU A 207 10.89 2.81 -12.63
CA LEU A 207 9.63 2.70 -13.36
C LEU A 207 9.05 4.07 -13.71
N LEU A 208 9.07 5.01 -12.77
CA LEU A 208 8.65 6.39 -13.02
C LEU A 208 9.51 7.06 -14.10
N ALA A 209 10.83 6.83 -14.06
CA ALA A 209 11.76 7.32 -15.07
C ALA A 209 11.49 6.74 -16.47
N ILE A 210 11.24 5.43 -16.55
CA ILE A 210 10.93 4.72 -17.80
C ILE A 210 9.56 5.12 -18.36
N MET A 211 8.58 5.36 -17.48
CA MET A 211 7.23 5.80 -17.87
C MET A 211 7.19 7.27 -18.32
N GLY A 212 8.27 8.03 -18.18
CA GLY A 212 8.36 9.42 -18.64
C GLY A 212 7.43 10.38 -17.89
N LEU A 213 7.03 10.05 -16.66
CA LEU A 213 6.21 10.89 -15.80
C LEU A 213 7.12 11.89 -15.06
N TYR A 214 7.52 12.94 -15.76
CA TYR A 214 8.19 14.13 -15.20
C TYR A 214 7.46 15.40 -15.61
#